data_AF-A0A0G3IET3-F1
#
_entry.id   AF-A0A0G3IET3-F1
#
_cell.length_a   1.000
_cell.length_b   1.000
_cell.length_c   1.000
_cell.angle_alpha   90.00
_cell.angle_beta   90.00
_cell.angle_gamma   90.00
#
_symmetry.space_group_name_H-M   'P 1'
#
loop_
_entity.id
_entity.type
_entity.pdbx_description
1 polymer ?
#
loop_
_entity_poly.entity_id
_entity_poly.type
_entity_poly.pdbx_seq_one_letter_code
_entity_poly.pdbx_strand_id
1 'polypeptide(L)'
;MVLKEPTRRRRRIDLAQLVAIADRAEAALAQLRDDLVEPFPRKVAPMVTGSRLAKICKIDRTRVQYLCTRGNTNGEYPVGHVVGNNRSREFSLADAQQFLRLVGTYMRRPEGVPGVAIAVGNFKGGVGKTTTAVGIAQGLTLRGHRVLLVDLDPQASSTTLMGYVPTAEVTEEMTVMPFVYGDKPDLSESIIPSYWNNLDLLLASPSLFGADYFLPSKQSKHPDFEYWSVLEGAMPALRAQYDVIVFDTPPSLAYLATNCFLSADGIVVPLPPETLDYASSVAFFRQFADLFQSLASERDVKKTFGFIKIFLSKVRKDIPSTNIVSAWIQETYPELLGRTELFESNVVKKAMAEFKTLYDLESRTYEGGAALFNRTVDAFDSMVDEIEEQIEDIWTEALQSQVFRLESE
;
A
#
# COMPACT_ATOMS: atom_id res chain seq x y z
N MET A 1 -46.89 49.62 -7.36
CA MET A 1 -46.18 49.31 -6.10
C MET A 1 -46.05 47.80 -6.01
N VAL A 2 -44.89 47.25 -6.42
CA VAL A 2 -44.61 45.81 -6.30
C VAL A 2 -43.45 45.69 -5.31
N LEU A 3 -43.77 45.21 -4.12
CA LEU A 3 -42.83 44.99 -3.02
C LEU A 3 -41.90 43.83 -3.40
N LYS A 4 -40.59 44.04 -3.24
CA LYS A 4 -39.54 43.01 -3.39
C LYS A 4 -39.81 41.82 -2.47
N GLU A 5 -39.64 40.61 -2.99
CA GLU A 5 -39.64 39.36 -2.24
C GLU A 5 -38.60 39.35 -1.09
N PRO A 6 -38.88 38.66 0.04
CA PRO A 6 -38.02 38.68 1.21
C PRO A 6 -36.73 37.88 0.97
N THR A 7 -35.63 38.51 1.33
CA THR A 7 -34.27 37.93 1.41
C THR A 7 -34.25 36.58 2.15
N ARG A 8 -33.65 35.55 1.54
CA ARG A 8 -33.30 34.27 2.20
C ARG A 8 -32.52 34.57 3.48
N ARG A 9 -33.13 34.39 4.67
CA ARG A 9 -32.42 34.46 5.95
C ARG A 9 -31.28 33.44 5.93
N ARG A 10 -30.03 33.90 6.06
CA ARG A 10 -28.87 33.03 6.32
C ARG A 10 -29.14 32.28 7.63
N ARG A 11 -29.41 30.99 7.54
CA ARG A 11 -29.48 30.10 8.71
C ARG A 11 -28.07 30.00 9.28
N ARG A 12 -27.87 30.50 10.50
CA ARG A 12 -26.63 30.28 11.24
C ARG A 12 -26.65 28.83 11.72
N ILE A 13 -25.52 28.14 11.56
CA ILE A 13 -25.31 26.77 12.03
C ILE A 13 -24.55 26.89 13.34
N ASP A 14 -25.09 26.34 14.43
CA ASP A 14 -24.40 26.25 15.71
C ASP A 14 -23.57 24.95 15.83
N LEU A 15 -22.76 24.85 16.89
CA LEU A 15 -21.86 23.69 17.09
C LEU A 15 -22.64 22.37 17.22
N ALA A 16 -23.78 22.37 17.92
CA ALA A 16 -24.58 21.17 18.09
C ALA A 16 -25.17 20.70 16.74
N GLN A 17 -25.60 21.63 15.91
CA GLN A 17 -26.04 21.36 14.55
C GLN A 17 -24.91 20.85 13.66
N LEU A 18 -23.69 21.38 13.82
CA LEU A 18 -22.52 20.91 13.08
C LEU A 18 -22.19 19.44 13.43
N VAL A 19 -22.20 19.09 14.72
CA VAL A 19 -22.01 17.71 15.19
C VAL A 19 -23.09 16.79 14.64
N ALA A 20 -24.37 17.18 14.75
CA ALA A 20 -25.48 16.38 14.22
C ALA A 20 -25.45 16.20 12.69
N ILE A 21 -24.83 17.12 11.94
CA ILE A 21 -24.58 16.97 10.50
C ILE A 21 -23.47 15.94 10.25
N ALA A 22 -22.38 15.99 11.02
CA ALA A 22 -21.27 15.05 10.92
C ALA A 22 -21.73 13.61 11.23
N ASP A 23 -22.41 13.39 12.36
CA ASP A 23 -22.93 12.08 12.78
C ASP A 23 -23.85 11.48 11.71
N ARG A 24 -24.70 12.32 11.08
CA ARG A 24 -25.59 11.88 10.01
C ARG A 24 -24.83 11.52 8.74
N ALA A 25 -23.79 12.27 8.39
CA ALA A 25 -22.97 11.97 7.21
C ALA A 25 -22.21 10.65 7.40
N GLU A 26 -21.66 10.41 8.60
CA GLU A 26 -20.99 9.16 8.94
C GLU A 26 -21.96 7.97 8.91
N ALA A 27 -23.15 8.10 9.52
CA ALA A 27 -24.17 7.05 9.48
C ALA A 27 -24.64 6.74 8.06
N ALA A 28 -24.83 7.77 7.22
CA ALA A 28 -25.21 7.58 5.82
C ALA A 28 -24.11 6.91 4.99
N LEU A 29 -22.84 7.23 5.24
CA LEU A 29 -21.70 6.59 4.58
C LEU A 29 -21.56 5.12 5.01
N ALA A 30 -21.70 4.84 6.31
CA ALA A 30 -21.71 3.48 6.83
C ALA A 30 -22.83 2.64 6.19
N GLN A 31 -24.05 3.19 6.12
CA GLN A 31 -25.19 2.51 5.49
C GLN A 31 -25.00 2.30 3.97
N LEU A 32 -24.50 3.30 3.24
CA LEU A 32 -24.21 3.16 1.81
C LEU A 32 -23.15 2.08 1.56
N ARG A 33 -22.14 2.00 2.44
CA ARG A 33 -21.14 0.94 2.36
C ARG A 33 -21.76 -0.41 2.67
N ASP A 34 -22.56 -0.51 3.74
CA ASP A 34 -23.25 -1.76 4.08
C ASP A 34 -24.11 -2.20 2.88
N ASP A 35 -24.90 -1.33 2.26
CA ASP A 35 -25.67 -1.66 1.05
C ASP A 35 -24.80 -2.15 -0.14
N LEU A 36 -23.59 -1.58 -0.32
CA LEU A 36 -22.64 -2.00 -1.36
C LEU A 36 -21.89 -3.30 -1.00
N VAL A 37 -21.81 -3.64 0.28
CA VAL A 37 -20.98 -4.73 0.83
C VAL A 37 -21.82 -5.83 1.50
N GLU A 38 -23.15 -5.70 1.51
CA GLU A 38 -24.05 -6.59 2.23
C GLU A 38 -24.12 -8.02 1.62
N PRO A 39 -24.36 -9.04 2.47
CA PRO A 39 -24.56 -8.97 3.91
C PRO A 39 -23.37 -9.62 4.61
N PHE A 40 -22.48 -8.83 5.23
CA PHE A 40 -21.43 -9.32 6.14
C PHE A 40 -20.91 -10.75 5.82
N PRO A 41 -19.93 -10.82 4.91
CA PRO A 41 -18.63 -11.10 5.47
C PRO A 41 -17.67 -9.97 5.11
N ARG A 42 -16.72 -9.73 6.02
CA ARG A 42 -15.41 -9.14 5.68
C ARG A 42 -15.03 -9.67 4.30
N LYS A 43 -14.66 -8.76 3.39
CA LYS A 43 -14.29 -9.06 2.00
C LYS A 43 -13.73 -10.47 1.88
N VAL A 44 -14.22 -11.31 0.97
CA VAL A 44 -13.66 -12.65 0.83
C VAL A 44 -12.47 -12.58 -0.12
N ALA A 45 -11.37 -13.25 0.24
CA ALA A 45 -10.23 -13.36 -0.65
C ALA A 45 -10.66 -13.98 -1.99
N PRO A 46 -10.27 -13.38 -3.12
CA PRO A 46 -10.60 -13.92 -4.44
C PRO A 46 -9.84 -15.23 -4.68
N MET A 47 -10.41 -16.07 -5.55
CA MET A 47 -9.73 -17.28 -5.99
C MET A 47 -8.71 -16.97 -7.09
N VAL A 48 -7.55 -17.63 -7.03
CA VAL A 48 -6.50 -17.50 -8.05
C VAL A 48 -6.74 -18.51 -9.15
N THR A 49 -6.95 -18.04 -10.38
CA THR A 49 -7.09 -18.97 -11.53
C THR A 49 -5.78 -19.67 -11.85
N GLY A 50 -5.83 -20.88 -12.40
CA GLY A 50 -4.63 -21.61 -12.83
C GLY A 50 -3.79 -20.87 -13.88
N SER A 51 -4.39 -20.02 -14.71
CA SER A 51 -3.65 -19.15 -15.64
C SER A 51 -2.84 -18.08 -14.90
N ARG A 52 -3.45 -17.47 -13.88
CA ARG A 52 -2.78 -16.47 -13.04
C ARG A 52 -1.70 -17.10 -12.17
N LEU A 53 -1.97 -18.27 -11.60
CA LEU A 53 -0.97 -19.04 -10.85
C LEU A 53 0.25 -19.36 -11.72
N ALA A 54 0.04 -19.82 -12.96
CA ALA A 54 1.13 -20.09 -13.90
C ALA A 54 1.98 -18.84 -14.15
N LYS A 55 1.34 -17.68 -14.33
CA LYS A 55 2.03 -16.40 -14.53
C LYS A 55 2.88 -16.00 -13.31
N ILE A 56 2.31 -16.03 -12.11
CA ILE A 56 3.03 -15.68 -10.87
C ILE A 56 4.20 -16.66 -10.64
N CYS A 57 3.99 -17.95 -10.92
CA CYS A 57 5.04 -18.97 -10.83
C CYS A 57 6.08 -18.89 -11.96
N LYS A 58 5.88 -18.06 -12.98
CA LYS A 58 6.72 -17.97 -14.19
C LYS A 58 6.89 -19.34 -14.90
N ILE A 59 5.81 -20.14 -14.95
CA ILE A 59 5.77 -21.45 -15.63
C ILE A 59 4.62 -21.54 -16.64
N ASP A 60 4.68 -22.53 -17.52
CA ASP A 60 3.59 -22.79 -18.46
C ASP A 60 2.32 -23.34 -17.77
N ARG A 61 1.15 -22.95 -18.27
CA ARG A 61 -0.14 -23.40 -17.72
C ARG A 61 -0.33 -24.92 -17.77
N THR A 62 0.22 -25.59 -18.78
CA THR A 62 0.19 -27.07 -18.88
C THR A 62 1.01 -27.71 -17.78
N ARG A 63 2.10 -27.06 -17.33
CA ARG A 63 2.89 -27.52 -16.18
C ARG A 63 2.08 -27.47 -14.89
N VAL A 64 1.35 -26.38 -14.64
CA VAL A 64 0.41 -26.31 -13.49
C VAL A 64 -0.58 -27.47 -13.55
N GLN A 65 -1.21 -27.72 -14.70
CA GLN A 65 -2.19 -28.79 -14.83
C GLN A 65 -1.58 -30.19 -14.61
N TYR A 66 -0.37 -30.43 -15.10
CA TYR A 66 0.37 -31.66 -14.87
C TYR A 66 0.65 -31.87 -13.37
N LEU A 67 1.21 -30.86 -12.70
CA LEU A 67 1.54 -30.89 -11.27
C LEU A 67 0.31 -30.97 -10.37
N CYS A 68 -0.87 -30.55 -10.82
CA CYS A 68 -2.14 -30.75 -10.09
C CYS A 68 -2.78 -32.13 -10.35
N THR A 69 -2.21 -32.95 -11.24
CA THR A 69 -2.78 -34.24 -11.64
C THR A 69 -1.72 -35.33 -11.64
N ARG A 70 -1.21 -35.72 -12.81
CA ARG A 70 -0.29 -36.85 -13.00
C ARG A 70 1.06 -36.64 -12.33
N GLY A 71 1.50 -35.39 -12.22
CA GLY A 71 2.74 -35.01 -11.57
C GLY A 71 2.67 -34.96 -10.05
N ASN A 72 1.48 -35.14 -9.44
CA ASN A 72 1.29 -35.03 -8.00
C ASN A 72 1.27 -36.39 -7.28
N THR A 73 2.17 -37.30 -7.63
CA THR A 73 2.13 -38.68 -7.11
C THR A 73 2.28 -38.76 -5.58
N ASN A 74 2.97 -37.78 -4.98
CA ASN A 74 3.20 -37.70 -3.54
C ASN A 74 2.19 -36.79 -2.82
N GLY A 75 1.27 -36.14 -3.55
CA GLY A 75 0.31 -35.19 -2.96
C GLY A 75 0.93 -33.90 -2.43
N GLU A 76 2.10 -33.51 -2.94
CA GLU A 76 2.89 -32.36 -2.48
C GLU A 76 2.36 -31.01 -2.99
N TYR A 77 1.69 -31.00 -4.15
CA TYR A 77 1.15 -29.77 -4.74
C TYR A 77 -0.33 -29.55 -4.38
N PRO A 78 -0.73 -28.33 -4.03
CA PRO A 78 -2.13 -27.96 -3.96
C PRO A 78 -2.81 -28.22 -5.31
N VAL A 79 -3.98 -28.86 -5.29
CA VAL A 79 -4.71 -29.23 -6.52
C VAL A 79 -5.77 -28.22 -6.92
N GLY A 80 -6.20 -27.36 -6.00
CA GLY A 80 -7.29 -26.40 -6.19
C GLY A 80 -8.63 -27.08 -6.51
N HIS A 81 -9.63 -26.26 -6.83
CA HIS A 81 -10.97 -26.68 -7.20
C HIS A 81 -11.17 -26.58 -8.72
N VAL A 82 -11.83 -27.59 -9.29
CA VAL A 82 -12.16 -27.58 -10.72
C VAL A 82 -13.48 -26.83 -10.91
N VAL A 83 -13.45 -25.81 -11.76
CA VAL A 83 -14.58 -24.93 -12.04
C VAL A 83 -14.98 -25.03 -13.51
N GLY A 84 -16.28 -25.23 -13.74
CA GLY A 84 -16.91 -25.33 -15.06
C GLY A 84 -16.54 -26.58 -15.87
N ASN A 85 -17.12 -26.69 -17.07
CA ASN A 85 -16.97 -27.86 -17.93
C ASN A 85 -15.57 -27.99 -18.58
N ASN A 86 -14.81 -26.89 -18.64
CA ASN A 86 -13.49 -26.83 -19.29
C ASN A 86 -12.33 -27.23 -18.38
N ARG A 87 -12.60 -27.89 -17.24
CA ARG A 87 -11.59 -28.32 -16.26
C ARG A 87 -10.63 -27.19 -15.81
N SER A 88 -11.12 -25.95 -15.78
CA SER A 88 -10.31 -24.84 -15.28
C SER A 88 -10.13 -24.98 -13.77
N ARG A 89 -8.96 -24.65 -13.23
CA ARG A 89 -8.68 -24.75 -11.80
C ARG A 89 -8.62 -23.38 -11.16
N GLU A 90 -9.08 -23.31 -9.94
CA GLU A 90 -9.03 -22.15 -9.05
C GLU A 90 -8.45 -22.57 -7.70
N PHE A 91 -7.63 -21.71 -7.12
CA PHE A 91 -6.87 -21.96 -5.90
C PHE A 91 -7.21 -20.90 -4.88
N SER A 92 -7.29 -21.28 -3.60
CA SER A 92 -7.28 -20.26 -2.55
C SER A 92 -5.96 -19.48 -2.60
N LEU A 93 -5.89 -18.29 -1.98
CA LEU A 93 -4.63 -17.55 -1.88
C LEU A 93 -3.54 -18.38 -1.17
N ALA A 94 -3.90 -19.10 -0.12
CA ALA A 94 -2.97 -19.97 0.62
C ALA A 94 -2.43 -21.10 -0.27
N ASP A 95 -3.30 -21.77 -1.03
CA ASP A 95 -2.89 -22.81 -1.99
C ASP A 95 -1.97 -22.24 -3.08
N ALA A 96 -2.32 -21.07 -3.62
CA ALA A 96 -1.53 -20.42 -4.66
C ALA A 96 -0.12 -20.05 -4.15
N GLN A 97 -0.03 -19.51 -2.94
CA GLN A 97 1.24 -19.18 -2.29
C GLN A 97 2.07 -20.44 -1.96
N GLN A 98 1.43 -21.51 -1.48
CA GLN A 98 2.12 -22.78 -1.25
C GLN A 98 2.66 -23.37 -2.57
N PHE A 99 1.83 -23.36 -3.63
CA PHE A 99 2.24 -23.82 -4.94
C PHE A 99 3.43 -22.99 -5.47
N LEU A 100 3.38 -21.68 -5.32
CA LEU A 100 4.47 -20.79 -5.69
C LEU A 100 5.77 -21.14 -4.96
N ARG A 101 5.72 -21.34 -3.64
CA ARG A 101 6.90 -21.70 -2.84
C ARG A 101 7.56 -23.02 -3.27
N LEU A 102 6.77 -23.93 -3.85
CA LEU A 102 7.26 -25.24 -4.30
C LEU A 102 7.81 -25.23 -5.74
N VAL A 103 7.32 -24.33 -6.59
CA VAL A 103 7.54 -24.44 -8.06
C VAL A 103 8.06 -23.16 -8.71
N GLY A 104 7.74 -21.99 -8.15
CA GLY A 104 8.10 -20.71 -8.75
C GLY A 104 9.44 -20.15 -8.26
N THR A 105 9.71 -18.91 -8.65
CA THR A 105 10.97 -18.21 -8.37
C THR A 105 11.00 -17.53 -7.00
N TYR A 106 10.35 -18.11 -5.98
CA TYR A 106 10.25 -17.50 -4.66
C TYR A 106 11.63 -17.43 -3.97
N MET A 107 12.12 -16.22 -3.71
CA MET A 107 13.24 -16.01 -2.81
C MET A 107 12.72 -15.85 -1.38
N ARG A 108 13.04 -16.82 -0.52
CA ARG A 108 12.76 -16.69 0.91
C ARG A 108 13.71 -15.66 1.50
N ARG A 109 13.18 -14.70 2.29
CA ARG A 109 14.01 -13.83 3.13
C ARG A 109 15.04 -14.67 3.91
N PRO A 110 16.34 -14.40 3.79
CA PRO A 110 17.36 -15.16 4.50
C PRO A 110 17.13 -15.12 6.02
N GLU A 111 17.49 -16.20 6.70
CA GLU A 111 17.39 -16.26 8.16
C GLU A 111 18.33 -15.22 8.80
N GLY A 112 17.87 -14.51 9.82
CA GLY A 112 18.63 -13.44 10.48
C GLY A 112 18.70 -12.11 9.71
N VAL A 113 18.16 -12.02 8.49
CA VAL A 113 18.05 -10.76 7.74
C VAL A 113 16.72 -10.07 8.09
N PRO A 114 16.72 -8.78 8.44
CA PRO A 114 15.50 -8.05 8.78
C PRO A 114 14.56 -7.88 7.56
N GLY A 115 13.26 -7.76 7.83
CA GLY A 115 12.28 -7.35 6.84
C GLY A 115 12.58 -5.96 6.26
N VAL A 116 12.06 -5.72 5.05
CA VAL A 116 12.25 -4.47 4.31
C VAL A 116 11.01 -3.60 4.44
N ALA A 117 11.20 -2.34 4.78
CA ALA A 117 10.15 -1.34 4.88
C ALA A 117 10.11 -0.44 3.64
N ILE A 118 8.93 -0.24 3.06
CA ILE A 118 8.74 0.54 1.84
C ILE A 118 7.70 1.62 2.10
N ALA A 119 8.05 2.88 1.86
CA ALA A 119 7.10 3.99 1.93
C ALA A 119 6.58 4.33 0.53
N VAL A 120 5.25 4.38 0.38
CA VAL A 120 4.62 4.92 -0.83
C VAL A 120 4.27 6.38 -0.59
N GLY A 121 5.00 7.31 -1.22
CA GLY A 121 4.95 8.74 -0.90
C GLY A 121 4.95 9.66 -2.11
N ASN A 122 4.16 10.73 -2.01
CA ASN A 122 4.08 11.88 -2.94
C ASN A 122 3.17 12.98 -2.34
N PHE A 123 3.52 14.27 -2.46
CA PHE A 123 2.83 15.39 -1.79
C PHE A 123 1.54 15.88 -2.44
N LYS A 124 1.07 15.23 -3.50
CA LYS A 124 -0.22 15.52 -4.10
C LYS A 124 -1.25 14.43 -3.78
N GLY A 125 -2.44 14.86 -3.38
CA GLY A 125 -3.60 13.98 -3.25
C GLY A 125 -4.03 13.42 -4.60
N GLY A 126 -4.48 12.17 -4.64
CA GLY A 126 -5.04 11.59 -5.87
C GLY A 126 -4.02 11.16 -6.93
N VAL A 127 -2.73 11.10 -6.62
CA VAL A 127 -1.68 10.58 -7.55
C VAL A 127 -1.61 9.05 -7.62
N GLY A 128 -2.38 8.34 -6.78
CA GLY A 128 -2.41 6.87 -6.77
C GLY A 128 -1.62 6.20 -5.63
N LYS A 129 -1.15 6.95 -4.62
CA LYS A 129 -0.42 6.41 -3.44
C LYS A 129 -1.07 5.17 -2.83
N THR A 130 -2.27 5.33 -2.28
CA THR A 130 -3.04 4.25 -1.67
C THR A 130 -3.25 3.06 -2.61
N THR A 131 -3.60 3.30 -3.87
CA THR A 131 -3.78 2.23 -4.85
C THR A 131 -2.49 1.47 -5.09
N THR A 132 -1.36 2.18 -5.17
CA THR A 132 -0.02 1.60 -5.32
C THR A 132 0.39 0.85 -4.06
N ALA A 133 0.19 1.41 -2.85
CA ALA A 133 0.52 0.75 -1.58
C ALA A 133 -0.23 -0.56 -1.39
N VAL A 134 -1.56 -0.54 -1.55
CA VAL A 134 -2.40 -1.74 -1.46
C VAL A 134 -2.05 -2.75 -2.56
N GLY A 135 -1.79 -2.27 -3.79
CA GLY A 135 -1.36 -3.11 -4.90
C GLY A 135 -0.02 -3.80 -4.64
N ILE A 136 0.97 -3.09 -4.09
CA ILE A 136 2.25 -3.66 -3.69
C ILE A 136 2.05 -4.72 -2.61
N ALA A 137 1.27 -4.41 -1.57
CA ALA A 137 1.06 -5.33 -0.46
C ALA A 137 0.38 -6.64 -0.90
N GLN A 138 -0.73 -6.55 -1.65
CA GLN A 138 -1.41 -7.73 -2.18
C GLN A 138 -0.58 -8.47 -3.23
N GLY A 139 0.17 -7.75 -4.08
CA GLY A 139 1.02 -8.36 -5.09
C GLY A 139 2.21 -9.13 -4.50
N LEU A 140 2.83 -8.63 -3.44
CA LEU A 140 3.94 -9.28 -2.74
C LEU A 140 3.48 -10.51 -1.96
N THR A 141 2.29 -10.46 -1.35
CA THR A 141 1.72 -11.67 -0.73
C THR A 141 1.39 -12.75 -1.75
N LEU A 142 0.95 -12.40 -2.96
CA LEU A 142 0.80 -13.37 -4.06
C LEU A 142 2.14 -14.01 -4.45
N ARG A 143 3.25 -13.32 -4.22
CA ARG A 143 4.62 -13.83 -4.36
C ARG A 143 5.13 -14.60 -3.14
N GLY A 144 4.27 -14.83 -2.15
CA GLY A 144 4.55 -15.71 -1.00
C GLY A 144 5.14 -15.01 0.21
N HIS A 145 5.36 -13.69 0.15
CA HIS A 145 5.86 -12.87 1.27
C HIS A 145 4.81 -12.67 2.35
N ARG A 146 5.26 -12.53 3.60
CA ARG A 146 4.44 -12.04 4.72
C ARG A 146 4.54 -10.52 4.76
N VAL A 147 3.41 -9.86 4.61
CA VAL A 147 3.36 -8.41 4.43
C VAL A 147 2.51 -7.76 5.52
N LEU A 148 3.02 -6.65 6.05
CA LEU A 148 2.24 -5.72 6.87
C LEU A 148 1.94 -4.47 6.03
N LEU A 149 0.66 -4.14 5.84
CA LEU A 149 0.24 -2.85 5.29
C LEU A 149 -0.08 -1.89 6.43
N VAL A 150 0.64 -0.78 6.49
CA VAL A 150 0.49 0.25 7.50
C VAL A 150 -0.11 1.50 6.87
N ASP A 151 -1.33 1.84 7.25
CA ASP A 151 -2.00 3.08 6.84
C ASP A 151 -1.65 4.19 7.83
N LEU A 152 -0.92 5.22 7.37
CA LEU A 152 -0.55 6.40 8.17
C LEU A 152 -1.26 7.66 7.70
N ASP A 153 -2.17 7.56 6.73
CA ASP A 153 -2.97 8.70 6.27
C ASP A 153 -4.23 8.81 7.16
N PRO A 154 -4.48 9.93 7.86
CA PRO A 154 -5.72 10.13 8.61
C PRO A 154 -7.01 10.00 7.77
N GLN A 155 -6.91 10.11 6.44
CA GLN A 155 -8.04 9.84 5.53
C GLN A 155 -8.36 8.34 5.38
N ALA A 156 -7.47 7.46 5.84
CA ALA A 156 -7.67 6.03 5.99
C ALA A 156 -8.20 5.34 4.71
N SER A 157 -7.63 5.74 3.56
CA SER A 157 -8.06 5.24 2.26
C SER A 157 -7.65 3.78 2.05
N SER A 158 -6.44 3.38 2.47
CA SER A 158 -6.01 1.98 2.43
C SER A 158 -6.88 1.13 3.36
N THR A 159 -7.15 1.60 4.58
CA THR A 159 -8.06 0.99 5.55
C THR A 159 -9.45 0.72 4.95
N THR A 160 -10.01 1.72 4.26
CA THR A 160 -11.29 1.61 3.56
C THR A 160 -11.23 0.57 2.44
N LEU A 161 -10.18 0.62 1.60
CA LEU A 161 -10.00 -0.37 0.54
C LEU A 161 -9.80 -1.79 1.08
N MET A 162 -9.30 -1.96 2.31
CA MET A 162 -9.17 -3.26 2.97
C MET A 162 -10.45 -3.73 3.67
N GLY A 163 -11.53 -2.96 3.60
CA GLY A 163 -12.88 -3.37 4.01
C GLY A 163 -13.36 -2.85 5.36
N TYR A 164 -12.69 -1.85 5.95
CA TYR A 164 -13.07 -1.26 7.24
C TYR A 164 -13.69 0.14 7.08
N VAL A 165 -14.63 0.56 7.92
CA VAL A 165 -15.03 1.98 8.04
C VAL A 165 -14.13 2.62 9.08
N PRO A 166 -13.29 3.59 8.71
CA PRO A 166 -12.40 4.25 9.66
C PRO A 166 -13.12 4.90 10.85
N THR A 167 -14.31 5.50 10.63
CA THR A 167 -15.06 6.20 11.69
C THR A 167 -15.98 5.30 12.52
N ALA A 168 -16.43 4.17 11.97
CA ALA A 168 -17.39 3.30 12.66
C ALA A 168 -16.76 2.03 13.25
N GLU A 169 -15.67 1.52 12.68
CA GLU A 169 -15.09 0.22 13.04
C GLU A 169 -13.66 0.31 13.58
N VAL A 170 -12.94 1.40 13.29
CA VAL A 170 -11.53 1.53 13.69
C VAL A 170 -11.43 2.36 14.96
N THR A 171 -11.13 1.67 16.06
CA THR A 171 -10.78 2.32 17.33
C THR A 171 -9.35 2.80 17.31
N GLU A 172 -9.00 3.78 18.15
CA GLU A 172 -7.63 4.30 18.26
C GLU A 172 -6.61 3.20 18.61
N GLU A 173 -7.03 2.19 19.40
CA GLU A 173 -6.23 1.01 19.77
C GLU A 173 -5.75 0.19 18.57
N MET A 174 -6.49 0.23 17.46
CA MET A 174 -6.19 -0.48 16.21
C MET A 174 -5.29 0.33 15.27
N THR A 175 -4.81 1.49 15.72
CA THR A 175 -3.97 2.40 14.95
C THR A 175 -2.56 2.50 15.53
N VAL A 176 -1.71 3.30 14.89
CA VAL A 176 -0.36 3.62 15.37
C VAL A 176 -0.36 4.51 16.63
N MET A 177 -1.49 5.14 16.96
CA MET A 177 -1.57 6.21 17.95
C MET A 177 -1.20 5.81 19.38
N PRO A 178 -1.64 4.65 19.94
CA PRO A 178 -1.24 4.25 21.29
C PRO A 178 0.27 4.14 21.45
N PHE A 179 0.96 3.67 20.41
CA PHE A 179 2.42 3.61 20.38
C PHE A 179 3.04 5.02 20.27
N VAL A 180 2.49 5.89 19.40
CA VAL A 180 2.93 7.29 19.27
C VAL A 180 2.79 8.06 20.59
N TYR A 181 1.69 7.84 21.31
CA TYR A 181 1.46 8.43 22.63
C TYR A 181 2.39 7.86 23.71
N GLY A 182 2.84 6.62 23.53
CA GLY A 182 3.64 5.87 24.50
C GLY A 182 2.78 5.11 25.51
N ASP A 183 1.50 4.92 25.20
CA ASP A 183 0.56 4.12 25.99
C ASP A 183 0.84 2.62 25.82
N LYS A 184 1.39 2.23 24.66
CA LYS A 184 1.86 0.87 24.37
C LYS A 184 3.34 0.83 24.01
N PRO A 185 4.08 -0.21 24.45
CA PRO A 185 5.51 -0.35 24.16
C PRO A 185 5.78 -0.86 22.74
N ASP A 186 4.80 -1.47 22.08
CA ASP A 186 4.90 -2.01 20.72
C ASP A 186 3.53 -1.95 20.01
N LEU A 187 3.50 -2.39 18.73
CA LEU A 187 2.32 -2.37 17.86
C LEU A 187 1.60 -3.73 17.75
N SER A 188 2.02 -4.75 18.50
CA SER A 188 1.55 -6.13 18.31
C SER A 188 0.04 -6.28 18.52
N GLU A 189 -0.52 -5.58 19.50
CA GLU A 189 -1.97 -5.58 19.77
C GLU A 189 -2.78 -4.70 18.83
N SER A 190 -2.13 -3.76 18.13
CA SER A 190 -2.78 -2.85 17.19
C SER A 190 -2.88 -3.45 15.78
N ILE A 191 -2.03 -4.42 15.46
CA ILE A 191 -2.00 -5.10 14.17
C ILE A 191 -3.07 -6.19 14.13
N ILE A 192 -3.83 -6.22 13.03
CA ILE A 192 -4.91 -7.19 12.83
C ILE A 192 -4.71 -7.97 11.52
N PRO A 193 -5.18 -9.23 11.45
CA PRO A 193 -5.20 -9.96 10.19
C PRO A 193 -6.21 -9.35 9.21
N SER A 194 -5.87 -9.32 7.93
CA SER A 194 -6.82 -8.98 6.87
C SER A 194 -7.58 -10.22 6.39
N TYR A 195 -8.53 -10.02 5.48
CA TYR A 195 -9.18 -11.12 4.76
C TYR A 195 -8.26 -11.82 3.75
N TRP A 196 -7.09 -11.24 3.47
CA TRP A 196 -6.14 -11.68 2.47
C TRP A 196 -4.99 -12.43 3.13
N ASN A 197 -4.72 -13.67 2.71
CA ASN A 197 -3.74 -14.53 3.37
C ASN A 197 -2.31 -13.95 3.29
N ASN A 198 -1.58 -13.98 4.40
CA ASN A 198 -0.26 -13.37 4.63
C ASN A 198 -0.23 -11.82 4.55
N LEU A 199 -1.37 -11.16 4.62
CA LEU A 199 -1.47 -9.70 4.72
C LEU A 199 -2.11 -9.30 6.05
N ASP A 200 -1.31 -8.68 6.91
CA ASP A 200 -1.78 -8.07 8.15
C ASP A 200 -1.83 -6.54 7.98
N LEU A 201 -2.60 -5.87 8.85
CA LEU A 201 -2.93 -4.45 8.74
C LEU A 201 -2.63 -3.71 10.04
N LEU A 202 -2.03 -2.53 9.93
CA LEU A 202 -2.16 -1.48 10.93
C LEU A 202 -3.05 -0.39 10.33
N LEU A 203 -4.23 -0.19 10.93
CA LEU A 203 -5.27 0.66 10.35
C LEU A 203 -5.05 2.14 10.67
N ALA A 204 -5.69 2.98 9.88
CA ALA A 204 -5.81 4.41 10.14
C ALA A 204 -7.25 4.80 10.44
N SER A 205 -7.39 5.93 11.12
CA SER A 205 -8.64 6.65 11.28
C SER A 205 -8.36 8.15 11.39
N PRO A 206 -9.38 9.01 11.38
CA PRO A 206 -9.19 10.45 11.57
C PRO A 206 -8.46 10.80 12.90
N SER A 207 -8.42 9.89 13.88
CA SER A 207 -7.63 10.07 15.12
C SER A 207 -6.15 10.37 14.86
N LEU A 208 -5.58 9.91 13.74
CA LEU A 208 -4.18 10.15 13.38
C LEU A 208 -3.84 11.64 13.24
N PHE A 209 -4.82 12.52 12.99
CA PHE A 209 -4.59 13.96 13.06
C PHE A 209 -4.07 14.40 14.45
N GLY A 210 -4.35 13.63 15.50
CA GLY A 210 -3.81 13.85 16.84
C GLY A 210 -2.28 13.84 16.91
N ALA A 211 -1.60 13.14 16.00
CA ALA A 211 -0.13 13.09 15.95
C ALA A 211 0.49 14.46 15.69
N ASP A 212 -0.13 15.27 14.83
CA ASP A 212 0.34 16.62 14.48
C ASP A 212 0.22 17.61 15.64
N TYR A 213 -0.56 17.29 16.67
CA TYR A 213 -0.63 18.07 17.91
C TYR A 213 0.27 17.48 19.00
N PHE A 214 0.27 16.17 19.15
CA PHE A 214 0.96 15.48 20.24
C PHE A 214 2.48 15.54 20.10
N LEU A 215 3.02 15.17 18.94
CA LEU A 215 4.46 15.07 18.72
C LEU A 215 5.20 16.40 18.93
N PRO A 216 4.77 17.53 18.35
CA PRO A 216 5.38 18.83 18.66
C PRO A 216 5.19 19.26 20.13
N SER A 217 4.03 18.96 20.73
CA SER A 217 3.80 19.29 22.14
C SER A 217 4.76 18.52 23.06
N LYS A 218 4.99 17.24 22.77
CA LYS A 218 5.94 16.39 23.50
C LYS A 218 7.38 16.89 23.29
N GLN A 219 7.76 17.22 22.06
CA GLN A 219 9.08 17.82 21.75
C GLN A 219 9.34 19.11 22.53
N SER A 220 8.34 20.00 22.61
CA SER A 220 8.48 21.27 23.32
C SER A 220 8.69 21.09 24.82
N LYS A 221 8.17 20.00 25.40
CA LYS A 221 8.32 19.67 26.83
C LYS A 221 9.58 18.85 27.11
N HIS A 222 10.03 18.08 26.11
CA HIS A 222 11.17 17.19 26.19
C HIS A 222 12.09 17.46 24.99
N PRO A 223 13.07 18.38 25.10
CA PRO A 223 13.94 18.77 23.98
C PRO A 223 14.75 17.63 23.36
N ASP A 224 15.00 16.58 24.14
CA ASP A 224 15.72 15.36 23.72
C ASP A 224 14.81 14.29 23.13
N PHE A 225 13.48 14.50 23.13
CA PHE A 225 12.57 13.62 22.41
C PHE A 225 12.90 13.68 20.92
N GLU A 226 12.87 12.55 20.24
CA GLU A 226 13.14 12.47 18.81
C GLU A 226 11.81 12.26 18.08
N TYR A 227 11.05 13.34 17.90
CA TYR A 227 9.73 13.23 17.26
C TYR A 227 9.78 12.58 15.87
N TRP A 228 10.93 12.61 15.20
CA TRP A 228 11.16 12.08 13.85
C TRP A 228 11.40 10.57 13.81
N SER A 229 11.73 9.93 14.94
CA SER A 229 12.15 8.51 15.01
C SER A 229 11.27 7.66 15.91
N VAL A 230 10.08 8.13 16.29
CA VAL A 230 9.13 7.37 17.12
C VAL A 230 8.87 5.99 16.51
N LEU A 231 8.57 5.89 15.21
CA LEU A 231 8.31 4.60 14.56
C LEU A 231 9.52 3.67 14.52
N GLU A 232 10.75 4.18 14.57
CA GLU A 232 11.95 3.34 14.64
C GLU A 232 11.94 2.41 15.85
N GLY A 233 11.31 2.83 16.96
CA GLY A 233 11.17 1.99 18.15
C GLY A 233 10.36 0.71 17.90
N ALA A 234 9.41 0.73 16.96
CA ALA A 234 8.60 -0.45 16.63
C ALA A 234 9.26 -1.34 15.55
N MET A 235 10.14 -0.78 14.73
CA MET A 235 10.68 -1.47 13.55
C MET A 235 11.41 -2.79 13.83
N PRO A 236 12.19 -2.98 14.91
CA PRO A 236 12.86 -4.25 15.17
C PRO A 236 11.91 -5.44 15.26
N ALA A 237 10.81 -5.30 16.00
CA ALA A 237 9.81 -6.36 16.14
C ALA A 237 9.07 -6.62 14.82
N LEU A 238 8.67 -5.55 14.12
CA LEU A 238 7.98 -5.68 12.83
C LEU A 238 8.85 -6.33 11.77
N ARG A 239 10.12 -5.91 11.68
CA ARG A 239 11.10 -6.48 10.73
C ARG A 239 11.45 -7.93 11.06
N ALA A 240 11.33 -8.38 12.31
CA ALA A 240 11.46 -9.80 12.62
C ALA A 240 10.27 -10.61 12.10
N GLN A 241 9.06 -10.08 12.26
CA GLN A 241 7.80 -10.77 11.94
C GLN A 241 7.45 -10.78 10.45
N TYR A 242 7.62 -9.66 9.75
CA TYR A 242 7.20 -9.47 8.37
C TYR A 242 8.38 -9.44 7.42
N ASP A 243 8.22 -10.05 6.25
CA ASP A 243 9.23 -10.00 5.20
C ASP A 243 9.25 -8.59 4.58
N VAL A 244 8.07 -8.00 4.38
CA VAL A 244 7.91 -6.64 3.86
C VAL A 244 6.89 -5.84 4.67
N ILE A 245 7.18 -4.58 4.95
CA ILE A 245 6.27 -3.61 5.57
C ILE A 245 6.01 -2.52 4.54
N VAL A 246 4.75 -2.28 4.17
CA VAL A 246 4.37 -1.27 3.19
C VAL A 246 3.62 -0.16 3.91
N PHE A 247 4.15 1.06 3.87
CA PHE A 247 3.50 2.25 4.42
C PHE A 247 2.73 3.00 3.34
N ASP A 248 1.44 3.26 3.57
CA ASP A 248 0.66 4.28 2.86
C ASP A 248 0.76 5.60 3.62
N THR A 249 1.27 6.65 2.96
CA THR A 249 1.63 7.90 3.64
C THR A 249 0.63 9.02 3.35
N PRO A 250 0.43 9.96 4.30
CA PRO A 250 -0.39 11.14 4.05
C PRO A 250 0.24 12.02 2.95
N PRO A 251 -0.54 12.90 2.31
CA PRO A 251 -0.06 13.78 1.24
C PRO A 251 0.85 14.93 1.73
N SER A 252 1.18 15.00 3.02
CA SER A 252 2.04 16.04 3.60
C SER A 252 3.31 15.44 4.20
N LEU A 253 4.39 16.21 4.25
CA LEU A 253 5.62 15.86 4.98
C LEU A 253 5.50 16.14 6.49
N ALA A 254 4.33 15.84 7.06
CA ALA A 254 4.05 16.05 8.48
C ALA A 254 4.78 15.01 9.36
N TYR A 255 4.41 14.94 10.65
CA TYR A 255 5.15 14.14 11.63
C TYR A 255 5.10 12.64 11.33
N LEU A 256 3.92 12.07 11.03
CA LEU A 256 3.80 10.65 10.69
C LEU A 256 4.52 10.29 9.39
N ALA A 257 4.47 11.15 8.37
CA ALA A 257 5.22 10.95 7.14
C ALA A 257 6.74 10.99 7.37
N THR A 258 7.22 11.92 8.20
CA THR A 258 8.65 12.00 8.57
C THR A 258 9.11 10.71 9.25
N ASN A 259 8.34 10.23 10.23
CA ASN A 259 8.62 8.95 10.90
C ASN A 259 8.65 7.79 9.90
N CYS A 260 7.66 7.72 9.02
CA CYS A 260 7.59 6.71 7.98
C CYS A 260 8.84 6.71 7.07
N PHE A 261 9.25 7.88 6.58
CA PHE A 261 10.41 7.97 5.68
C PHE A 261 11.71 7.66 6.41
N LEU A 262 11.81 7.97 7.70
CA LEU A 262 12.97 7.56 8.48
C LEU A 262 13.02 6.03 8.67
N SER A 263 11.86 5.39 8.80
CA SER A 263 11.76 3.93 8.98
C SER A 263 11.84 3.09 7.71
N ALA A 264 11.59 3.69 6.55
CA ALA A 264 11.56 3.00 5.27
C ALA A 264 12.98 2.76 4.70
N ASP A 265 13.24 1.55 4.20
CA ASP A 265 14.46 1.23 3.44
C ASP A 265 14.32 1.65 1.97
N GLY A 266 13.11 1.64 1.43
CA GLY A 266 12.82 2.03 0.05
C GLY A 266 11.66 3.00 -0.08
N ILE A 267 11.67 3.82 -1.13
CA ILE A 267 10.57 4.74 -1.43
C ILE A 267 10.01 4.47 -2.81
N VAL A 268 8.68 4.38 -2.89
CA VAL A 268 7.93 4.30 -4.14
C VAL A 268 7.13 5.57 -4.34
N VAL A 269 7.34 6.24 -5.47
CA VAL A 269 6.71 7.52 -5.82
C VAL A 269 5.82 7.33 -7.06
N PRO A 270 4.50 7.20 -6.90
CA PRO A 270 3.59 7.23 -8.04
C PRO A 270 3.49 8.67 -8.57
N LEU A 271 3.76 8.87 -9.87
CA LEU A 271 3.81 10.19 -10.49
C LEU A 271 2.99 10.26 -11.78
N PRO A 272 1.85 10.99 -11.79
CA PRO A 272 1.12 11.24 -13.02
C PRO A 272 1.92 12.10 -13.99
N PRO A 273 1.97 11.76 -15.29
CA PRO A 273 2.62 12.59 -16.30
C PRO A 273 1.71 13.76 -16.72
N GLU A 274 1.38 14.60 -15.74
CA GLU A 274 0.64 15.85 -15.90
C GLU A 274 1.50 17.01 -15.39
N THR A 275 1.42 18.18 -16.03
CA THR A 275 2.30 19.32 -15.74
C THR A 275 2.28 19.74 -14.26
N LEU A 276 1.10 19.78 -13.64
CA LEU A 276 0.98 20.17 -12.23
C LEU A 276 1.49 19.09 -11.29
N ASP A 277 1.33 17.82 -11.65
CA ASP A 277 1.82 16.69 -10.85
C ASP A 277 3.35 16.61 -10.92
N TYR A 278 3.94 16.82 -12.09
CA TYR A 278 5.38 16.97 -12.26
C TYR A 278 5.96 18.17 -11.50
N ALA A 279 5.33 19.35 -11.59
CA ALA A 279 5.77 20.50 -10.79
C ALA A 279 5.70 20.22 -9.27
N SER A 280 4.65 19.50 -8.83
CA SER A 280 4.50 19.09 -7.43
C SER A 280 5.55 18.07 -7.01
N SER A 281 5.98 17.16 -7.88
CA SER A 281 7.03 16.18 -7.57
C SER A 281 8.40 16.84 -7.43
N VAL A 282 8.70 17.88 -8.22
CA VAL A 282 9.93 18.66 -8.06
C VAL A 282 9.97 19.33 -6.68
N ALA A 283 8.87 19.97 -6.28
CA ALA A 283 8.76 20.54 -4.93
C ALA A 283 8.87 19.45 -3.85
N PHE A 284 8.33 18.25 -4.11
CA PHE A 284 8.45 17.10 -3.22
C PHE A 284 9.89 16.73 -2.94
N PHE A 285 10.67 16.46 -4.00
CA PHE A 285 12.06 16.05 -3.82
C PHE A 285 12.90 17.13 -3.15
N ARG A 286 12.60 18.42 -3.38
CA ARG A 286 13.28 19.50 -2.69
C ARG A 286 13.00 19.50 -1.18
N GLN A 287 11.72 19.45 -0.78
CA GLN A 287 11.34 19.42 0.64
C GLN A 287 11.84 18.15 1.33
N PHE A 288 11.79 17.02 0.62
CA PHE A 288 12.32 15.75 1.11
C PHE A 288 13.83 15.85 1.37
N ALA A 289 14.60 16.41 0.44
CA ALA A 289 16.03 16.64 0.62
C ALA A 289 16.32 17.63 1.77
N ASP A 290 15.55 18.73 1.86
CA ASP A 290 15.70 19.73 2.92
C ASP A 290 15.44 19.14 4.32
N LEU A 291 14.42 18.28 4.46
CA LEU A 291 14.13 17.57 5.70
C LEU A 291 15.32 16.70 6.14
N PHE A 292 15.81 15.83 5.26
CA PHE A 292 16.92 14.93 5.62
C PHE A 292 18.24 15.67 5.81
N GLN A 293 18.47 16.76 5.07
CA GLN A 293 19.63 17.62 5.28
C GLN A 293 19.60 18.30 6.65
N SER A 294 18.44 18.83 7.07
CA SER A 294 18.28 19.43 8.40
C SER A 294 18.45 18.39 9.52
N LEU A 295 17.84 17.20 9.38
CA LEU A 295 18.01 16.11 10.35
C LEU A 295 19.49 15.67 10.44
N ALA A 296 20.21 15.61 9.32
CA ALA A 296 21.63 15.26 9.32
C ALA A 296 22.49 16.35 9.98
N SER A 297 22.28 17.64 9.65
CA SER A 297 23.14 18.71 10.17
C SER A 297 22.83 19.13 11.61
N GLU A 298 21.56 19.04 12.02
CA GLU A 298 21.12 19.53 13.34
C GLU A 298 20.97 18.42 14.37
N ARG A 299 20.74 17.17 13.93
CA ARG A 299 20.39 16.04 14.81
C ARG A 299 21.27 14.79 14.63
N ASP A 300 22.33 14.86 13.81
CA ASP A 300 23.25 13.74 13.49
C ASP A 300 22.53 12.47 12.99
N VAL A 301 21.37 12.65 12.32
CA VAL A 301 20.62 11.52 11.75
C VAL A 301 21.29 11.07 10.46
N LYS A 302 21.67 9.78 10.40
CA LYS A 302 22.22 9.14 9.21
C LYS A 302 21.15 8.25 8.57
N LYS A 303 20.65 8.67 7.42
CA LYS A 303 19.66 7.90 6.65
C LYS A 303 20.18 7.60 5.25
N THR A 304 20.03 6.34 4.85
CA THR A 304 20.20 5.87 3.48
C THR A 304 18.96 5.12 3.04
N PHE A 305 18.70 5.11 1.73
CA PHE A 305 17.64 4.33 1.11
C PHE A 305 18.29 3.30 0.18
N GLY A 306 17.86 2.04 0.26
CA GLY A 306 18.29 1.00 -0.68
C GLY A 306 17.78 1.29 -2.09
N PHE A 307 16.60 1.91 -2.21
CA PHE A 307 16.11 2.43 -3.48
C PHE A 307 15.11 3.58 -3.33
N ILE A 308 15.01 4.39 -4.38
CA ILE A 308 13.88 5.29 -4.62
C ILE A 308 13.42 5.04 -6.05
N LYS A 309 12.15 4.68 -6.23
CA LYS A 309 11.58 4.34 -7.54
C LYS A 309 10.35 5.18 -7.85
N ILE A 310 10.36 5.84 -9.01
CA ILE A 310 9.24 6.61 -9.56
C ILE A 310 8.53 5.73 -10.57
N PHE A 311 7.26 5.41 -10.32
CA PHE A 311 6.42 4.76 -11.33
C PHE A 311 5.46 5.78 -11.93
N LEU A 312 5.47 5.90 -13.26
CA LEU A 312 4.48 6.74 -13.94
C LEU A 312 3.10 6.16 -13.66
N SER A 313 2.22 6.98 -13.09
CA SER A 313 0.87 6.58 -12.69
C SER A 313 -0.17 7.30 -13.52
N LYS A 314 -1.39 6.74 -13.61
CA LYS A 314 -2.50 7.34 -14.37
C LYS A 314 -2.11 7.79 -15.79
N VAL A 315 -1.22 7.05 -16.46
CA VAL A 315 -0.72 7.41 -17.79
C VAL A 315 -1.87 7.36 -18.81
N ARG A 316 -2.07 8.45 -19.56
CA ARG A 316 -3.08 8.57 -20.62
C ARG A 316 -2.41 8.82 -21.97
N LYS A 317 -2.19 7.73 -22.73
CA LYS A 317 -1.43 7.78 -24.00
C LYS A 317 -2.16 8.50 -25.13
N ASP A 318 -3.47 8.69 -24.98
CA ASP A 318 -4.33 9.44 -25.90
C ASP A 318 -4.17 10.96 -25.78
N ILE A 319 -3.57 11.45 -24.68
CA ILE A 319 -3.33 12.87 -24.47
C ILE A 319 -1.91 13.25 -24.93
N PRO A 320 -1.74 14.15 -25.92
CA PRO A 320 -0.41 14.51 -26.43
C PRO A 320 0.55 15.06 -25.38
N SER A 321 0.04 15.82 -24.40
CA SER A 321 0.87 16.40 -23.33
C SER A 321 1.46 15.34 -22.39
N THR A 322 0.84 14.17 -22.26
CA THR A 322 1.35 13.06 -21.43
C THR A 322 2.72 12.60 -21.92
N ASN A 323 2.94 12.48 -23.22
CA ASN A 323 4.25 12.06 -23.76
C ASN A 323 5.34 13.12 -23.51
N ILE A 324 4.98 14.41 -23.63
CA ILE A 324 5.90 15.52 -23.37
C ILE A 324 6.33 15.54 -21.90
N VAL A 325 5.36 15.45 -20.98
CA VAL A 325 5.66 15.46 -19.53
C VAL A 325 6.39 14.19 -19.11
N SER A 326 6.08 13.03 -19.70
CA SER A 326 6.81 11.78 -19.43
C SER A 326 8.29 11.91 -19.83
N ALA A 327 8.59 12.55 -20.96
CA ALA A 327 9.96 12.83 -21.38
C ALA A 327 10.68 13.76 -20.40
N TRP A 328 10.01 14.81 -19.88
CA TRP A 328 10.60 15.68 -18.84
C TRP A 328 10.89 14.92 -17.54
N ILE A 329 9.97 14.04 -17.12
CA ILE A 329 10.19 13.21 -15.92
C ILE A 329 11.39 12.29 -16.14
N GLN A 330 11.50 11.66 -17.32
CA GLN A 330 12.61 10.78 -17.66
C GLN A 330 13.95 11.52 -17.74
N GLU A 331 13.97 12.76 -18.24
CA GLU A 331 15.17 13.60 -18.28
C GLU A 331 15.59 14.04 -16.87
N THR A 332 14.63 14.25 -15.97
CA THR A 332 14.87 14.76 -14.61
C THR A 332 15.27 13.68 -13.62
N TYR A 333 14.71 12.47 -13.76
CA TYR A 333 14.92 11.36 -12.82
C TYR A 333 15.26 10.04 -13.53
N PRO A 334 16.25 10.01 -14.44
CA PRO A 334 16.50 8.82 -15.28
C PRO A 334 16.84 7.58 -14.46
N GLU A 335 17.57 7.72 -13.36
CA GLU A 335 17.99 6.63 -12.48
C GLU A 335 16.90 6.15 -11.52
N LEU A 336 15.93 7.00 -11.20
CA LEU A 336 14.84 6.67 -10.29
C LEU A 336 13.63 6.08 -11.02
N LEU A 337 13.55 6.20 -12.35
CA LEU A 337 12.38 5.79 -13.10
C LEU A 337 12.24 4.26 -13.11
N GLY A 338 11.06 3.78 -12.73
CA GLY A 338 10.67 2.39 -12.86
C GLY A 338 10.42 2.00 -14.32
N ARG A 339 10.61 0.72 -14.66
CA ARG A 339 10.41 0.21 -16.03
C ARG A 339 8.93 0.16 -16.42
N THR A 340 8.06 0.08 -15.42
CA THR A 340 6.63 -0.13 -15.62
C THR A 340 5.83 1.18 -15.54
N GLU A 341 4.86 1.34 -16.44
CA GLU A 341 3.89 2.43 -16.42
C GLU A 341 2.52 1.91 -15.97
N LEU A 342 1.92 2.56 -14.97
CA LEU A 342 0.53 2.33 -14.58
C LEU A 342 -0.38 3.30 -15.35
N PHE A 343 -1.12 2.77 -16.34
CA PHE A 343 -2.05 3.57 -17.12
C PHE A 343 -3.35 3.86 -16.36
N GLU A 344 -4.02 4.96 -16.73
CA GLU A 344 -5.35 5.23 -16.17
C GLU A 344 -6.34 4.16 -16.64
N SER A 345 -6.94 3.44 -15.68
CA SER A 345 -7.82 2.31 -15.97
C SER A 345 -9.18 2.45 -15.28
N ASN A 346 -10.24 2.26 -16.05
CA ASN A 346 -11.60 2.15 -15.51
C ASN A 346 -11.76 0.93 -14.60
N VAL A 347 -10.90 -0.09 -14.71
CA VAL A 347 -10.89 -1.26 -13.81
C VAL A 347 -10.58 -0.82 -12.39
N VAL A 348 -9.52 -0.02 -12.21
CA VAL A 348 -9.11 0.53 -10.91
C VAL A 348 -10.19 1.47 -10.38
N LYS A 349 -10.72 2.37 -11.23
CA LYS A 349 -11.79 3.30 -10.85
C LYS A 349 -13.05 2.56 -10.36
N LYS A 350 -13.48 1.51 -11.07
CA LYS A 350 -14.63 0.68 -10.68
C LYS A 350 -14.37 -0.07 -9.38
N ALA A 351 -13.19 -0.69 -9.23
CA ALA A 351 -12.80 -1.36 -8.00
C ALA A 351 -12.94 -0.42 -6.80
N MET A 352 -12.31 0.75 -6.87
CA MET A 352 -12.31 1.72 -5.77
C MET A 352 -13.71 2.27 -5.47
N ALA A 353 -14.54 2.48 -6.50
CA ALA A 353 -15.92 2.92 -6.32
C ALA A 353 -16.79 1.88 -5.59
N GLU A 354 -16.43 0.60 -5.66
CA GLU A 354 -17.06 -0.51 -4.94
C GLU A 354 -16.32 -0.87 -3.63
N PHE A 355 -15.41 0.00 -3.15
CA PHE A 355 -14.55 -0.27 -1.98
C PHE A 355 -13.72 -1.57 -2.10
N LYS A 356 -13.35 -1.92 -3.34
CA LYS A 356 -12.50 -3.05 -3.69
C LYS A 356 -11.15 -2.57 -4.21
N THR A 357 -10.19 -3.47 -4.14
CA THR A 357 -8.87 -3.34 -4.77
C THR A 357 -8.91 -3.90 -6.18
N LEU A 358 -7.89 -3.59 -6.98
CA LEU A 358 -7.72 -4.22 -8.29
C LEU A 358 -7.69 -5.75 -8.19
N TYR A 359 -7.11 -6.28 -7.13
CA TYR A 359 -6.90 -7.71 -7.00
C TYR A 359 -8.10 -8.47 -6.46
N ASP A 360 -9.07 -7.80 -5.82
CA ASP A 360 -10.35 -8.41 -5.42
C ASP A 360 -11.27 -8.70 -6.61
N LEU A 361 -11.03 -8.03 -7.73
CA LEU A 361 -11.85 -8.21 -8.93
C LEU A 361 -11.47 -9.50 -9.66
N GLU A 362 -12.49 -10.16 -10.21
CA GLU A 362 -12.29 -11.34 -11.05
C GLU A 362 -12.50 -11.01 -12.53
N SER A 363 -11.57 -11.47 -13.37
CA SER A 363 -11.62 -11.25 -14.83
C SER A 363 -12.94 -11.69 -15.47
N ARG A 364 -13.56 -12.76 -14.95
CA ARG A 364 -14.80 -13.34 -15.50
C ARG A 364 -16.05 -12.52 -15.17
N THR A 365 -16.06 -11.84 -14.02
CA THR A 365 -17.21 -11.04 -13.56
C THR A 365 -17.05 -9.56 -13.93
N TYR A 366 -15.88 -9.17 -14.44
CA TYR A 366 -15.64 -7.81 -14.88
C TYR A 366 -16.32 -7.49 -16.23
N GLU A 367 -17.42 -6.72 -16.15
CA GLU A 367 -18.23 -6.29 -17.29
C GLU A 367 -17.51 -5.36 -18.30
N GLY A 368 -16.41 -4.72 -17.89
CA GLY A 368 -15.67 -3.76 -18.73
C GLY A 368 -14.66 -4.39 -19.71
N GLY A 369 -14.67 -5.72 -19.86
CA GLY A 369 -13.85 -6.46 -20.82
C GLY A 369 -12.57 -7.07 -20.21
N ALA A 370 -12.39 -8.38 -20.42
CA ALA A 370 -11.28 -9.16 -19.86
C ALA A 370 -9.88 -8.69 -20.32
N ALA A 371 -9.77 -8.16 -21.54
CA ALA A 371 -8.48 -7.67 -22.06
C ALA A 371 -7.96 -6.45 -21.30
N LEU A 372 -8.85 -5.49 -20.99
CA LEU A 372 -8.49 -4.31 -20.20
C LEU A 372 -8.12 -4.71 -18.77
N PHE A 373 -8.93 -5.59 -18.15
CA PHE A 373 -8.66 -6.14 -16.84
C PHE A 373 -7.27 -6.78 -16.77
N ASN A 374 -6.98 -7.73 -17.66
CA ASN A 374 -5.71 -8.44 -17.68
C ASN A 374 -4.54 -7.46 -17.88
N ARG A 375 -4.66 -6.51 -18.81
CA ARG A 375 -3.61 -5.50 -19.03
C ARG A 375 -3.36 -4.64 -17.78
N THR A 376 -4.40 -4.29 -17.02
CA THR A 376 -4.27 -3.50 -15.80
C THR A 376 -3.61 -4.31 -14.68
N VAL A 377 -4.05 -5.55 -14.46
CA VAL A 377 -3.42 -6.47 -13.51
C VAL A 377 -1.96 -6.70 -13.87
N ASP A 378 -1.67 -6.91 -15.15
CA ASP A 378 -0.31 -7.15 -15.65
C ASP A 378 0.62 -5.97 -15.36
N ALA A 379 0.13 -4.72 -15.50
CA ALA A 379 0.93 -3.54 -15.16
C ALA A 379 1.23 -3.46 -13.65
N PHE A 380 0.27 -3.81 -12.78
CA PHE A 380 0.54 -3.89 -11.34
C PHE A 380 1.50 -5.03 -11.01
N ASP A 381 1.31 -6.21 -11.61
CA ASP A 381 2.19 -7.36 -11.38
C ASP A 381 3.63 -7.03 -11.81
N SER A 382 3.85 -6.36 -12.95
CA SER A 382 5.19 -5.93 -13.38
C SER A 382 5.84 -4.89 -12.47
N MET A 383 5.05 -3.95 -11.92
CA MET A 383 5.55 -3.01 -10.91
C MET A 383 5.99 -3.76 -9.66
N VAL A 384 5.21 -4.75 -9.22
CA VAL A 384 5.53 -5.54 -8.03
C VAL A 384 6.75 -6.44 -8.26
N ASP A 385 6.92 -7.03 -9.45
CA ASP A 385 8.14 -7.76 -9.80
C ASP A 385 9.38 -6.87 -9.69
N GLU A 386 9.31 -5.63 -10.18
CA GLU A 386 10.42 -4.68 -10.07
C GLU A 386 10.72 -4.28 -8.62
N ILE A 387 9.69 -4.15 -7.77
CA ILE A 387 9.88 -3.84 -6.35
C ILE A 387 10.44 -5.05 -5.59
N GLU A 388 10.00 -6.27 -5.94
CA GLU A 388 10.53 -7.52 -5.39
C GLU A 388 12.03 -7.64 -5.68
N GLU A 389 12.47 -7.35 -6.91
CA GLU A 389 13.90 -7.32 -7.25
C GLU A 389 14.70 -6.38 -6.32
N GLN A 390 14.19 -5.19 -6.00
CA GLN A 390 14.87 -4.27 -5.07
C GLN A 390 14.89 -4.79 -3.61
N ILE A 391 13.86 -5.51 -3.18
CA ILE A 391 13.82 -6.14 -1.85
C ILE A 391 14.87 -7.24 -1.76
N GLU A 392 14.99 -8.07 -2.80
CA GLU A 392 15.97 -9.15 -2.90
C GLU A 392 17.41 -8.62 -2.91
N ASP A 393 17.66 -7.49 -3.59
CA ASP A 393 18.95 -6.80 -3.57
C ASP A 393 19.31 -6.35 -2.13
N ILE A 394 18.39 -5.70 -1.41
CA ILE A 394 18.60 -5.27 -0.02
C ILE A 394 18.92 -6.48 0.88
N TRP A 395 18.19 -7.58 0.75
CA TRP A 395 18.46 -8.78 1.53
C TRP A 395 19.82 -9.39 1.22
N THR A 396 20.23 -9.37 -0.05
CA THR A 396 21.52 -9.88 -0.50
C THR A 396 22.67 -9.05 0.07
N GLU A 397 22.56 -7.72 0.04
CA GLU A 397 23.55 -6.80 0.64
C GLU A 397 23.66 -6.98 2.16
N ALA A 398 22.52 -7.13 2.84
CA ALA A 398 22.47 -7.35 4.29
C ALA A 398 23.17 -8.67 4.67
N LEU A 399 22.92 -9.74 3.90
CA LEU A 399 23.55 -11.04 4.13
C LEU A 399 25.08 -10.96 3.95
N GLN A 400 25.56 -10.32 2.88
CA GLN A 400 26.99 -10.14 2.63
C GLN A 400 27.67 -9.34 3.76
N SER A 401 27.00 -8.32 4.27
CA SER A 401 27.49 -7.50 5.38
C SER A 401 27.58 -8.28 6.69
N GLN A 402 26.66 -9.22 6.95
CA GLN A 402 26.72 -10.10 8.13
C GLN A 402 27.87 -11.10 8.03
N VAL A 403 28.09 -11.71 6.87
CA VAL A 403 29.19 -12.67 6.64
C VAL A 403 30.55 -11.98 6.87
N PHE A 404 30.76 -10.79 6.31
CA PHE A 404 32.02 -10.07 6.48
C PHE A 404 32.34 -9.72 7.94
N ARG A 405 31.31 -9.39 8.76
CA ARG A 405 31.50 -9.17 10.21
C ARG A 405 31.94 -10.44 10.93
N LEU A 406 31.33 -11.58 10.60
CA LEU A 406 31.69 -12.86 11.22
C LEU A 406 33.08 -13.37 10.80
N GLU A 407 33.59 -12.99 9.63
CA GLU A 407 34.94 -13.34 9.18
C GLU A 407 36.04 -12.41 9.72
N SER A 408 35.68 -11.26 10.28
CA SER A 408 36.60 -10.26 10.82
C SER A 408 36.70 -10.24 12.35
N GLU A 409 35.87 -11.03 13.04
CA GLU A 409 35.93 -11.37 14.47
C GLU A 409 36.66 -12.72 14.67
#